data_AF-A0A512DA47-F1
#
_entry.id   AF-A0A512DA47-F1
#
_cell.length_a   1.000
_cell.length_b   1.000
_cell.length_c   1.000
_cell.angle_alpha   90.00
_cell.angle_beta   90.00
_cell.angle_gamma   90.00
#
_symmetry.space_group_name_H-M   'P 1'
#
loop_
_entity.id
_entity.type
_entity.pdbx_description
1 polymer ?
#
loop_
_entity_poly.entity_id
_entity_poly.type
_entity_poly.pdbx_seq_one_letter_code
_entity_poly.pdbx_strand_id
1 'polypeptide(L)'
;MAAGEPDGGTGHPGAPGGGAYPGEPDGFERLWTPHRMVYIGGQDKPADDTGPRCPFCRAPTQKDAESLVVARGTHAYVILNLYPYNPGHLMVLPYRHVAGYTELTPEETVEVAQLTQTAIRVLTAVSAPHGFNLGMNQGAVAGAGIAAHLHQHVVPRWGGDANFLPIIGRTKALPELLGDTRARLAAAWPAPADDLTRG
;
A
#
# COMPACT_ATOMS: atom_id res chain seq x y z
N MET A 1 37.77 -61.27 -48.47
CA MET A 1 36.90 -62.24 -47.78
C MET A 1 36.33 -61.55 -46.57
N ALA A 2 34.99 -61.60 -46.48
CA ALA A 2 34.11 -61.10 -45.43
C ALA A 2 34.39 -61.80 -44.08
N ALA A 3 33.79 -61.53 -42.92
CA ALA A 3 32.77 -60.60 -42.40
C ALA A 3 32.73 -60.84 -40.87
N GLY A 4 32.11 -59.92 -40.11
CA GLY A 4 31.79 -60.09 -38.70
C GLY A 4 31.14 -58.83 -38.09
N GLU A 5 29.85 -58.65 -38.40
CA GLU A 5 28.83 -57.64 -37.97
C GLU A 5 28.51 -57.66 -36.44
N PRO A 6 27.52 -56.90 -35.87
CA PRO A 6 26.53 -55.91 -36.38
C PRO A 6 26.64 -54.56 -35.60
N ASP A 7 25.84 -53.50 -35.69
CA ASP A 7 24.37 -53.30 -35.72
C ASP A 7 24.16 -51.79 -36.03
N GLY A 8 23.31 -51.37 -36.97
CA GLY A 8 21.89 -51.13 -36.66
C GLY A 8 21.66 -49.63 -36.49
N GLY A 9 21.09 -48.99 -37.52
CA GLY A 9 20.90 -47.54 -37.54
C GLY A 9 19.97 -47.03 -36.44
N THR A 10 20.10 -45.74 -36.13
CA THR A 10 18.99 -44.77 -36.06
C THR A 10 19.55 -43.40 -35.75
N GLY A 11 18.82 -42.38 -36.18
CA GLY A 11 19.21 -40.98 -36.08
C GLY A 11 19.55 -40.54 -34.68
N HIS A 12 20.32 -39.45 -34.63
CA HIS A 12 20.47 -38.57 -33.50
C HIS A 12 19.24 -38.64 -32.57
N PRO A 13 19.36 -39.12 -31.31
CA PRO A 13 18.23 -39.10 -30.40
C PRO A 13 17.81 -37.64 -30.24
N GLY A 14 16.58 -37.37 -30.67
CA GLY A 14 15.97 -36.07 -30.65
C GLY A 14 16.12 -35.44 -29.27
N ALA A 15 16.38 -34.14 -29.28
CA ALA A 15 16.23 -33.30 -28.12
C ALA A 15 14.94 -33.70 -27.38
N PRO A 16 14.98 -34.07 -26.08
CA PRO A 16 13.76 -34.18 -25.31
C PRO A 16 13.05 -32.84 -25.38
N GLY A 17 11.81 -32.91 -25.88
CA GLY A 17 10.98 -31.77 -26.24
C GLY A 17 10.77 -30.81 -25.08
N GLY A 18 10.64 -29.54 -25.43
CA GLY A 18 10.42 -28.45 -24.49
C GLY A 18 9.20 -28.66 -23.59
N GLY A 19 9.37 -28.30 -22.33
CA GLY A 19 8.35 -28.25 -21.28
C GLY A 19 9.03 -28.57 -19.94
N ALA A 20 9.19 -27.67 -18.97
CA ALA A 20 8.59 -26.37 -18.73
C ALA A 20 9.65 -25.41 -18.18
N TYR A 21 9.84 -24.29 -18.85
CA TYR A 21 10.54 -23.11 -18.34
C TYR A 21 9.51 -22.16 -17.74
N PRO A 22 9.89 -21.25 -16.81
CA PRO A 22 8.96 -20.40 -16.09
C PRO A 22 8.23 -19.47 -17.05
N GLY A 23 7.00 -19.84 -17.33
CA GLY A 23 6.08 -19.26 -18.31
C GLY A 23 4.77 -20.05 -18.37
N GLU A 24 4.54 -20.93 -17.38
CA GLU A 24 3.20 -21.41 -17.07
C GLU A 24 2.38 -20.16 -16.70
N PRO A 25 1.23 -19.90 -17.35
CA PRO A 25 0.37 -18.81 -16.91
C PRO A 25 0.05 -19.10 -15.45
N ASP A 26 0.55 -18.25 -14.56
CA ASP A 26 0.63 -18.47 -13.11
C ASP A 26 -0.73 -18.53 -12.40
N GLY A 27 -1.82 -18.75 -13.15
CA GLY A 27 -3.19 -18.80 -12.66
C GLY A 27 -3.67 -17.49 -12.06
N PHE A 28 -2.85 -16.43 -12.04
CA PHE A 28 -3.25 -15.15 -11.50
C PHE A 28 -3.92 -14.33 -12.59
N GLU A 29 -5.24 -14.48 -12.70
CA GLU A 29 -6.08 -13.33 -13.05
C GLU A 29 -5.91 -12.28 -11.95
N ARG A 30 -4.93 -11.40 -12.13
CA ARG A 30 -4.64 -10.29 -11.22
C ARG A 30 -5.74 -9.27 -11.35
N LEU A 31 -6.74 -9.44 -10.50
CA LEU A 31 -7.96 -8.69 -10.60
C LEU A 31 -7.91 -7.43 -9.75
N TRP A 32 -7.97 -6.31 -10.45
CA TRP A 32 -7.89 -4.96 -9.92
C TRP A 32 -9.06 -4.64 -8.99
N THR A 33 -8.79 -3.98 -7.87
CA THR A 33 -9.83 -3.44 -6.98
C THR A 33 -10.73 -2.49 -7.79
N PRO A 34 -12.05 -2.76 -7.95
CA PRO A 34 -12.93 -2.02 -8.86
C PRO A 34 -12.96 -0.51 -8.59
N HIS A 35 -12.85 -0.10 -7.33
CA HIS A 35 -12.85 1.31 -6.92
C HIS A 35 -11.61 2.08 -7.38
N ARG A 36 -10.51 1.39 -7.72
CA ARG A 36 -9.29 2.01 -8.26
C ARG A 36 -9.53 2.61 -9.64
N MET A 37 -10.49 2.08 -10.41
CA MET A 37 -10.79 2.58 -11.76
C MET A 37 -11.50 3.93 -11.76
N VAL A 38 -12.25 4.27 -10.71
CA VAL A 38 -13.01 5.54 -10.66
C VAL A 38 -12.08 6.75 -10.56
N TYR A 39 -10.87 6.56 -10.01
CA TYR A 39 -9.86 7.63 -9.93
C TYR A 39 -8.74 7.50 -10.98
N ILE A 40 -8.44 6.28 -11.46
CA ILE A 40 -7.54 6.09 -12.61
C ILE A 40 -8.21 6.58 -13.90
N GLY A 41 -9.54 6.55 -13.97
CA GLY A 41 -10.36 7.13 -15.02
C GLY A 41 -10.51 8.65 -14.93
N GLY A 42 -9.39 9.38 -14.89
CA GLY A 42 -9.23 10.76 -15.39
C GLY A 42 -10.05 11.92 -14.80
N GLN A 43 -11.11 11.71 -14.01
CA GLN A 43 -12.01 12.80 -13.61
C GLN A 43 -11.52 13.57 -12.37
N ASP A 44 -10.82 12.90 -11.43
CA ASP A 44 -10.33 13.53 -10.19
C ASP A 44 -8.82 13.34 -9.93
N LYS A 45 -8.10 12.62 -10.81
CA LYS A 45 -6.64 12.61 -10.76
C LYS A 45 -6.16 14.04 -11.04
N PRO A 46 -5.38 14.68 -10.14
CA PRO A 46 -4.85 15.99 -10.43
C PRO A 46 -4.12 15.94 -11.77
N ALA A 47 -4.60 16.73 -12.74
CA ALA A 47 -4.00 16.77 -14.08
C ALA A 47 -2.57 17.33 -14.06
N ASP A 48 -2.23 18.07 -12.99
CA ASP A 48 -0.92 18.70 -12.81
C ASP A 48 -0.34 18.29 -11.45
N ASP A 49 0.97 18.07 -11.42
CA ASP A 49 1.79 17.75 -10.23
C ASP A 49 2.00 18.98 -9.32
N THR A 50 1.01 19.88 -9.24
CA THR A 50 1.12 21.14 -8.50
C THR A 50 0.40 21.05 -7.15
N GLY A 51 1.06 21.59 -6.11
CA GLY A 51 0.55 21.60 -4.72
C GLY A 51 -0.92 22.02 -4.53
N PRO A 52 -1.46 23.06 -5.22
CA PRO A 52 -2.81 23.55 -4.97
C PRO A 52 -3.94 22.55 -5.23
N ARG A 53 -3.75 21.60 -6.15
CA ARG A 53 -4.77 20.57 -6.48
C ARG A 53 -4.48 19.22 -5.83
N CYS A 54 -3.37 19.09 -5.09
CA CYS A 54 -3.05 17.87 -4.39
C CYS A 54 -4.00 17.67 -3.19
N PRO A 55 -4.74 16.54 -3.10
CA PRO A 55 -5.62 16.28 -1.96
C PRO A 55 -4.84 16.19 -0.65
N PHE A 56 -3.58 15.76 -0.69
CA PHE A 56 -2.70 15.71 0.48
C PHE A 56 -2.16 17.07 0.92
N CYS A 57 -2.06 18.06 0.02
CA CYS A 57 -1.76 19.43 0.45
C CYS A 57 -3.01 20.12 1.05
N ARG A 58 -4.21 19.75 0.57
CA ARG A 58 -5.49 20.30 1.05
C ARG A 58 -6.01 19.66 2.32
N ALA A 59 -5.73 18.39 2.58
CA ALA A 59 -6.25 17.70 3.75
C ALA A 59 -5.86 18.38 5.09
N PRO A 60 -4.61 18.85 5.27
CA PRO A 60 -4.21 19.56 6.48
C PRO A 60 -4.88 20.91 6.70
N THR A 61 -5.41 21.57 5.65
CA THR A 61 -6.07 22.89 5.77
C THR A 61 -7.55 22.79 6.15
N GLN A 62 -8.11 21.58 6.15
CA GLN A 62 -9.48 21.28 6.54
C GLN A 62 -9.54 20.75 7.97
N LYS A 63 -10.76 20.65 8.51
CA LYS A 63 -10.98 20.01 9.81
C LYS A 63 -10.68 18.52 9.70
N ASP A 64 -10.06 17.97 10.74
CA ASP A 64 -9.60 16.58 10.74
C ASP A 64 -10.71 15.55 10.47
N ALA A 65 -11.93 15.80 10.93
CA ALA A 65 -13.07 14.92 10.67
C ALA A 65 -13.51 14.92 9.21
N GLU A 66 -13.35 16.05 8.50
CA GLU A 66 -13.73 16.22 7.10
C GLU A 66 -12.65 15.66 6.16
N SER A 67 -11.38 15.76 6.55
CA SER A 67 -10.24 15.28 5.76
C SER A 67 -9.69 13.92 6.21
N LEU A 68 -10.32 13.28 7.21
CA LEU A 68 -9.90 12.00 7.78
C LEU A 68 -8.46 12.01 8.36
N VAL A 69 -7.96 13.18 8.77
CA VAL A 69 -6.67 13.30 9.45
C VAL A 69 -6.77 12.70 10.85
N VAL A 70 -5.90 11.73 11.14
CA VAL A 70 -5.86 11.02 12.43
C VAL A 70 -4.98 11.78 13.41
N ALA A 71 -3.80 12.22 12.96
CA ALA A 71 -2.82 12.89 13.81
C ALA A 71 -1.95 13.85 13.00
N ARG A 72 -1.41 14.85 13.69
CA ARG A 72 -0.59 15.92 13.12
C ARG A 72 0.74 15.99 13.86
N GLY A 73 1.84 15.83 13.13
CA GLY A 73 3.18 16.16 13.60
C GLY A 73 3.59 17.57 13.14
N THR A 74 4.90 17.82 13.19
CA THR A 74 5.57 19.08 12.85
C THR A 74 5.84 19.19 11.34
N HIS A 75 6.40 18.14 10.74
CA HIS A 75 6.80 18.01 9.34
C HIS A 75 5.93 17.02 8.55
N ALA A 76 5.28 16.08 9.24
CA ALA A 76 4.43 15.04 8.65
C ALA A 76 3.11 14.87 9.43
N TYR A 77 2.16 14.18 8.81
CA TYR A 77 0.87 13.90 9.40
C TYR A 77 0.35 12.53 8.98
N VAL A 78 -0.74 12.11 9.61
CA VAL A 78 -1.36 10.79 9.43
C VAL A 78 -2.81 10.96 9.00
N ILE A 79 -3.21 10.26 7.94
CA ILE A 79 -4.55 10.34 7.35
C ILE A 79 -5.06 8.93 7.02
N LEU A 80 -6.36 8.68 7.16
CA LEU A 80 -6.94 7.43 6.65
C LEU A 80 -6.93 7.41 5.12
N ASN A 81 -6.75 6.22 4.56
CA ASN A 81 -7.01 6.03 3.14
C ASN A 81 -8.53 5.98 2.90
N LEU A 82 -9.02 6.82 1.99
CA LEU A 82 -10.43 6.86 1.57
C LEU A 82 -10.88 5.53 0.93
N TYR A 83 -9.96 4.79 0.33
CA TYR A 83 -10.19 3.48 -0.27
C TYR A 83 -9.31 2.43 0.42
N PRO A 84 -9.65 2.06 1.67
CA PRO A 84 -8.77 1.26 2.50
C PRO A 84 -8.70 -0.21 2.03
N TYR A 85 -7.52 -0.84 2.15
CA TYR A 85 -7.39 -2.27 1.91
C TYR A 85 -8.05 -3.07 3.03
N ASN A 86 -7.92 -2.60 4.26
CA ASN A 86 -8.54 -3.13 5.48
C ASN A 86 -8.93 -1.95 6.38
N PRO A 87 -9.91 -2.12 7.29
CA PRO A 87 -10.19 -1.11 8.33
C PRO A 87 -8.92 -0.68 9.05
N GLY A 88 -8.74 0.62 9.26
CA GLY A 88 -7.52 1.20 9.83
C GLY A 88 -6.36 1.39 8.85
N HIS A 89 -6.54 1.13 7.54
CA HIS A 89 -5.54 1.51 6.53
C HIS A 89 -5.36 3.03 6.54
N LEU A 90 -4.17 3.45 6.96
CA LEU A 90 -3.75 4.84 7.02
C LEU A 90 -2.48 5.08 6.21
N MET A 91 -2.17 6.36 6.02
CA MET A 91 -0.99 6.84 5.32
C MET A 91 -0.27 7.86 6.19
N VAL A 92 1.06 7.80 6.18
CA VAL A 92 1.95 8.79 6.80
C VAL A 92 2.68 9.54 5.69
N LEU A 93 2.65 10.87 5.74
CA LEU A 93 3.18 11.70 4.65
C LEU A 93 3.64 13.07 5.14
N PRO A 94 4.65 13.68 4.47
CA PRO A 94 5.09 15.03 4.79
C PRO A 94 4.00 16.06 4.43
N TYR A 95 4.00 17.20 5.12
CA TYR A 95 3.21 18.36 4.68
C TYR A 95 3.73 18.93 3.36
N ARG A 96 5.05 18.94 3.17
CA ARG A 96 5.69 19.41 1.96
C ARG A 96 5.33 18.53 0.77
N HIS A 97 5.03 19.17 -0.36
CA HIS A 97 4.70 18.48 -1.60
C HIS A 97 5.98 17.95 -2.26
N VAL A 98 6.32 16.69 -1.99
CA VAL A 98 7.45 15.99 -2.62
C VAL A 98 7.06 14.61 -3.07
N ALA A 99 7.55 14.19 -4.23
CA ALA A 99 7.22 12.90 -4.81
C ALA A 99 8.11 11.77 -4.25
N GLY A 100 9.43 12.00 -4.26
CA GLY A 100 10.42 10.99 -3.96
C GLY A 100 10.73 10.84 -2.48
N TYR A 101 10.87 9.59 -2.03
CA TYR A 101 11.37 9.29 -0.68
C TYR A 101 12.76 9.88 -0.42
N THR A 102 13.62 9.91 -1.44
CA THR A 102 14.97 10.48 -1.37
C THR A 102 15.00 12.01 -1.32
N GLU A 103 13.87 12.67 -1.52
CA GLU A 103 13.75 14.13 -1.46
C GLU A 103 13.35 14.62 -0.06
N LEU A 104 13.03 13.72 0.86
CA LEU A 104 12.76 14.07 2.25
C LEU A 104 14.00 14.69 2.91
N THR A 105 13.76 15.72 3.70
CA THR A 105 14.76 16.20 4.66
C THR A 105 15.01 15.14 5.75
N PRO A 106 16.14 15.20 6.47
CA PRO A 106 16.39 14.33 7.61
C PRO A 106 15.27 14.39 8.66
N GLU A 107 14.75 15.59 8.94
CA GLU A 107 13.70 15.84 9.92
C GLU A 107 12.36 15.21 9.48
N GLU A 108 11.97 15.38 8.21
CA GLU A 108 10.79 14.72 7.65
C GLU A 108 10.93 13.19 7.66
N THR A 109 12.12 12.68 7.33
CA THR A 109 12.38 11.23 7.33
C THR A 109 12.21 10.62 8.71
N VAL A 110 12.80 11.26 9.73
CA VAL A 110 12.68 10.83 11.13
C VAL A 110 11.23 10.86 11.58
N GLU A 111 10.51 11.95 11.32
CA GLU A 111 9.14 12.07 11.81
C GLU A 111 8.16 11.14 11.08
N VAL A 112 8.33 10.93 9.77
CA VAL A 112 7.55 9.91 9.03
C VAL A 112 7.77 8.52 9.67
N ALA A 113 9.00 8.18 10.03
CA ALA A 113 9.30 6.91 10.70
C ALA A 113 8.66 6.84 12.10
N GLN A 114 8.77 7.89 12.91
CA GLN A 114 8.18 7.94 14.26
C GLN A 114 6.65 7.87 14.23
N LEU A 115 6.00 8.61 13.33
CA LEU A 115 4.56 8.54 13.13
C LEU A 115 4.12 7.16 12.64
N THR A 116 4.93 6.50 11.80
CA THR A 116 4.66 5.12 11.36
C THR A 116 4.72 4.14 12.54
N GLN A 117 5.72 4.26 13.41
CA GLN A 117 5.80 3.42 14.62
C GLN A 117 4.62 3.66 15.56
N THR A 118 4.25 4.93 15.78
CA THR A 118 3.08 5.29 16.58
C THR A 118 1.80 4.75 15.98
N ALA A 119 1.62 4.85 14.66
CA ALA A 119 0.48 4.27 13.96
C ALA A 119 0.33 2.77 14.22
N ILE A 120 1.44 2.01 14.14
CA ILE A 120 1.45 0.57 14.41
C ILE A 120 1.02 0.29 15.86
N ARG A 121 1.56 1.03 16.84
CA ARG A 121 1.19 0.87 18.26
C ARG A 121 -0.28 1.17 18.51
N VAL A 122 -0.79 2.27 17.96
CA VAL A 122 -2.20 2.68 18.06
C VAL A 122 -3.11 1.64 17.41
N LEU A 123 -2.82 1.22 16.18
CA LEU A 123 -3.61 0.19 15.47
C LEU A 123 -3.61 -1.14 16.23
N THR A 124 -2.46 -1.50 16.81
CA THR A 124 -2.33 -2.69 17.67
C THR A 124 -3.27 -2.60 18.87
N ALA A 125 -3.26 -1.48 19.60
CA ALA A 125 -4.10 -1.29 20.76
C ALA A 125 -5.61 -1.23 20.43
N VAL A 126 -5.97 -0.61 19.31
CA VAL A 126 -7.38 -0.34 18.95
C VAL A 126 -8.05 -1.52 18.24
N SER A 127 -7.29 -2.37 17.55
CA SER A 127 -7.85 -3.36 16.63
C SER A 127 -7.18 -4.74 16.62
N ALA A 128 -6.07 -4.92 17.36
CA ALA A 128 -5.36 -6.19 17.49
C ALA A 128 -5.14 -6.96 16.15
N PRO A 129 -4.57 -6.33 15.11
CA PRO A 129 -4.18 -7.03 13.89
C PRO A 129 -3.09 -8.06 14.18
N HIS A 130 -3.05 -9.12 13.37
CA HIS A 130 -2.04 -10.16 13.45
C HIS A 130 -0.72 -9.76 12.77
N GLY A 131 -0.72 -8.66 12.00
CA GLY A 131 0.47 -8.14 11.34
C GLY A 131 0.19 -6.86 10.55
N PHE A 132 1.20 -6.36 9.85
CA PHE A 132 1.12 -5.13 9.07
C PHE A 132 1.86 -5.27 7.72
N ASN A 133 1.35 -4.60 6.69
CA ASN A 133 2.14 -4.25 5.52
C ASN A 133 2.47 -2.76 5.55
N LEU A 134 3.75 -2.47 5.35
CA LEU A 134 4.27 -1.13 5.16
C LEU A 134 4.80 -1.05 3.72
N GLY A 135 4.37 -0.04 2.96
CA GLY A 135 4.93 0.20 1.63
C GLY A 135 4.70 1.62 1.10
N MET A 136 5.56 2.01 0.17
CA MET A 136 5.44 3.22 -0.63
C MET A 136 5.54 2.84 -2.10
N ASN A 137 4.67 3.39 -2.93
CA ASN A 137 4.81 3.28 -4.37
C ASN A 137 5.55 4.52 -4.87
N GLN A 138 6.73 4.34 -5.47
CA GLN A 138 7.57 5.44 -5.97
C GLN A 138 7.43 5.61 -7.48
N GLY A 139 6.78 6.70 -7.90
CA GLY A 139 6.50 6.99 -9.31
C GLY A 139 5.20 6.36 -9.84
N ALA A 140 4.69 6.90 -10.96
CA ALA A 140 3.41 6.50 -11.52
C ALA A 140 3.36 5.03 -11.95
N VAL A 141 4.46 4.51 -12.51
CA VAL A 141 4.57 3.10 -12.97
C VAL A 141 4.53 2.11 -11.80
N ALA A 142 5.01 2.50 -10.62
CA ALA A 142 4.91 1.69 -9.40
C ALA A 142 3.48 1.64 -8.81
N GLY A 143 2.51 2.33 -9.44
CA GLY A 143 1.11 2.30 -9.03
C GLY A 143 0.73 3.31 -7.96
N ALA A 144 1.56 4.36 -7.75
CA ALA A 144 1.21 5.47 -6.88
C ALA A 144 -0.05 6.19 -7.41
N GLY A 145 -1.11 6.23 -6.60
CA GLY A 145 -2.37 6.89 -6.99
C GLY A 145 -2.19 8.41 -7.15
N ILE A 146 -1.38 9.01 -6.26
CA ILE A 146 -0.96 10.41 -6.29
C ILE A 146 0.56 10.41 -6.28
N ALA A 147 1.16 10.30 -7.47
CA ALA A 147 2.61 10.09 -7.60
C ALA A 147 3.45 11.30 -7.18
N ALA A 148 2.90 12.51 -7.25
CA ALA A 148 3.61 13.76 -6.95
C ALA A 148 3.80 14.04 -5.45
N HIS A 149 3.16 13.26 -4.58
CA HIS A 149 3.22 13.48 -3.13
C HIS A 149 3.36 12.15 -2.40
N LEU A 150 4.53 11.94 -1.80
CA LEU A 150 4.92 10.77 -1.03
C LEU A 150 3.90 10.43 0.04
N HIS A 151 3.56 9.14 0.15
CA HIS A 151 2.73 8.62 1.22
C HIS A 151 3.11 7.16 1.53
N GLN A 152 3.45 6.91 2.80
CA GLN A 152 3.76 5.60 3.35
C GLN A 152 2.49 4.94 3.84
N HIS A 153 2.10 3.82 3.23
CA HIS A 153 0.95 3.04 3.65
C HIS A 153 1.27 2.25 4.91
N VAL A 154 0.31 2.21 5.84
CA VAL A 154 0.30 1.30 6.99
C VAL A 154 -1.01 0.53 6.93
N VAL A 155 -0.92 -0.76 6.59
CA VAL A 155 -2.09 -1.62 6.38
C VAL A 155 -2.12 -2.70 7.46
N PRO A 156 -3.06 -2.64 8.42
CA PRO A 156 -3.25 -3.74 9.38
C PRO A 156 -3.80 -4.99 8.68
N ARG A 157 -3.34 -6.17 9.11
CA ARG A 157 -3.65 -7.47 8.50
C ARG A 157 -4.18 -8.46 9.53
N TRP A 158 -5.12 -9.29 9.12
CA TRP A 158 -5.66 -10.40 9.93
C TRP A 158 -5.56 -11.71 9.16
N GLY A 159 -5.47 -12.82 9.89
CA GLY A 159 -5.55 -14.14 9.29
C GLY A 159 -6.90 -14.31 8.57
N GLY A 160 -6.88 -14.65 7.29
CA GLY A 160 -8.09 -14.84 6.49
C GLY A 160 -8.76 -13.56 5.98
N ASP A 161 -8.11 -12.39 6.05
CA ASP A 161 -8.66 -11.12 5.54
C ASP A 161 -8.77 -11.04 3.99
N ALA A 162 -8.17 -12.02 3.31
CA ALA A 162 -8.40 -12.34 1.91
C ALA A 162 -9.21 -13.66 1.83
N ASN A 163 -10.51 -13.57 2.14
CA ASN A 163 -11.45 -14.69 2.01
C ASN A 163 -12.15 -14.69 0.64
N PHE A 164 -13.15 -15.56 0.46
CA PHE A 164 -13.83 -15.74 -0.82
C PHE A 164 -14.49 -14.45 -1.37
N LEU A 165 -14.90 -13.51 -0.50
CA LEU A 165 -15.67 -12.31 -0.91
C LEU A 165 -14.83 -11.35 -1.77
N PRO A 166 -13.61 -10.94 -1.36
CA PRO A 166 -12.72 -10.16 -2.23
C PRO A 166 -12.31 -10.90 -3.50
N ILE A 167 -12.13 -12.23 -3.44
CA ILE A 167 -11.55 -13.03 -4.53
C ILE A 167 -12.60 -13.34 -5.62
N ILE A 168 -13.78 -13.83 -5.23
CA ILE A 168 -14.83 -14.26 -6.15
C ILE A 168 -15.85 -13.13 -6.38
N GLY A 169 -16.29 -12.51 -5.28
CA GLY A 169 -17.32 -11.47 -5.32
C GLY A 169 -16.81 -10.09 -5.73
N ARG A 170 -15.49 -9.92 -5.88
CA ARG A 170 -14.82 -8.62 -6.15
C ARG A 170 -15.26 -7.51 -5.20
N THR A 171 -15.74 -7.89 -4.02
CA THR A 171 -16.40 -7.03 -3.06
C THR A 171 -15.73 -7.24 -1.72
N LYS A 172 -15.31 -6.14 -1.09
CA LYS A 172 -14.78 -6.18 0.27
C LYS A 172 -15.73 -5.47 1.20
N ALA A 173 -16.31 -6.21 2.16
CA ALA A 173 -17.06 -5.61 3.24
C ALA A 173 -16.08 -4.89 4.17
N LEU A 174 -16.21 -3.58 4.27
CA LEU A 174 -15.59 -2.80 5.34
C LEU A 174 -16.64 -2.68 6.45
N PRO A 175 -16.47 -3.37 7.59
CA PRO A 175 -17.48 -3.44 8.63
C PRO A 175 -17.64 -2.14 9.44
N GLU A 176 -16.89 -1.08 9.11
CA GLU A 176 -16.83 0.14 9.89
C GLU A 176 -16.77 1.38 8.99
N LEU A 177 -17.44 2.45 9.42
CA LEU A 177 -17.38 3.75 8.75
C LEU A 177 -16.01 4.40 8.96
N LEU A 178 -15.53 5.10 7.94
CA LEU A 178 -14.24 5.80 7.99
C LEU A 178 -14.19 6.88 9.09
N GLY A 179 -15.30 7.58 9.32
CA GLY A 179 -15.40 8.59 10.38
C GLY A 179 -15.22 7.99 11.77
N ASP A 180 -15.87 6.86 12.05
CA ASP A 180 -15.77 6.16 13.33
C ASP A 180 -14.37 5.58 13.54
N THR A 181 -13.80 4.99 12.47
CA THR A 181 -12.40 4.51 12.46
C THR A 181 -11.45 5.64 12.80
N ARG A 182 -11.60 6.81 12.14
CA ARG A 182 -10.76 7.99 12.39
C ARG A 182 -10.89 8.46 13.83
N ALA A 183 -12.12 8.56 14.34
CA ALA A 183 -12.38 9.02 15.70
C ALA A 183 -11.72 8.12 16.75
N ARG A 184 -11.84 6.79 16.61
CA ARG A 184 -11.18 5.84 17.53
C ARG A 184 -9.66 5.94 17.48
N LEU A 185 -9.07 5.99 16.28
CA LEU A 185 -7.61 6.07 16.15
C LEU A 185 -7.07 7.41 16.66
N ALA A 186 -7.76 8.52 16.39
CA ALA A 186 -7.36 9.83 16.90
C ALA A 186 -7.48 9.91 18.43
N ALA A 187 -8.52 9.32 19.03
CA ALA A 187 -8.69 9.27 20.47
C ALA A 187 -7.62 8.43 21.18
N ALA A 188 -7.09 7.40 20.50
CA ALA A 188 -6.02 6.55 21.02
C ALA A 188 -4.61 7.08 20.68
N TRP A 189 -4.50 8.18 19.94
CA TRP A 189 -3.21 8.74 19.56
C TRP A 189 -2.53 9.42 20.77
N PRO A 190 -1.24 9.14 21.05
CA PRO A 190 -0.55 9.74 22.19
C PRO A 190 -0.44 11.25 22.05
N ALA A 191 -0.50 11.96 23.18
CA ALA A 191 -0.25 13.39 23.20
C ALA A 191 1.23 13.67 22.88
N PRO A 192 1.59 14.86 22.35
CA PRO A 192 2.96 15.21 21.93
C PRO A 192 4.06 15.08 23.01
N ALA A 193 3.72 14.82 24.27
CA ALA A 193 4.66 14.68 25.38
C ALA A 193 4.94 13.22 25.82
N ASP A 194 4.19 12.23 25.32
CA ASP A 194 4.20 10.86 25.88
C ASP A 194 5.24 9.91 25.26
N ASP A 195 6.02 10.36 24.26
CA ASP A 195 6.98 9.53 23.51
C ASP A 195 8.43 9.63 24.03
N LEU A 196 8.72 10.56 24.96
CA LEU A 196 10.07 10.77 25.51
C LEU A 196 10.38 9.97 26.79
N THR A 197 9.42 9.23 27.33
CA THR A 197 9.58 8.56 28.65
C THR A 197 9.57 7.04 28.61
N ARG A 198 9.66 6.41 27.42
CA ARG A 198 9.80 4.96 27.30
C ARG A 198 11.07 4.62 26.51
N GLY A 199 12.19 4.76 27.20
CA GLY A 199 13.47 4.12 26.84
C GLY A 199 13.51 2.65 27.25
#